data_AF-A0A2G5N4V2-F1
#
_entry.id   AF-A0A2G5N4V2-F1
#
_cell.length_a   1.000
_cell.length_b   1.000
_cell.length_c   1.000
_cell.angle_alpha   90.00
_cell.angle_beta   90.00
_cell.angle_gamma   90.00
#
_symmetry.space_group_name_H-M   'P 1'
#
loop_
_entity.id
_entity.type
_entity.pdbx_description
1 polymer ?
#
loop_
_entity_poly.entity_id
_entity_poly.type
_entity_poly.pdbx_seq_one_letter_code
_entity_poly.pdbx_strand_id
1 'polypeptide(L)'
;MQLSTKFKNYKMQLATLNEATTRTSRNLPEFTGEDYYGNPIVIMELQDCGLGYIPSPEERINLIFDENMDAAIAKFDLETKKLYTVFPVSNVQC
;
A
#
# COMPACT_ATOMS: atom_id res chain seq x y z
N MET A 1 -12.58 -4.20 -1.49
CA MET A 1 -12.32 -4.67 -0.11
C MET A 1 -11.93 -3.46 0.72
N GLN A 2 -12.62 -3.17 1.83
CA GLN A 2 -12.25 -2.06 2.71
C GLN A 2 -11.26 -2.58 3.76
N LEU A 3 -9.99 -2.23 3.60
CA LEU A 3 -8.93 -2.53 4.56
C LEU A 3 -8.94 -1.45 5.64
N SER A 4 -8.71 -1.85 6.90
CA SER A 4 -8.49 -0.93 8.02
C SER A 4 -7.07 -1.12 8.52
N THR A 5 -6.14 -0.36 7.96
CA THR A 5 -4.71 -0.47 8.26
C THR A 5 -4.12 0.89 8.57
N LYS A 6 -3.03 0.88 9.35
CA LYS A 6 -2.26 2.09 9.66
C LYS A 6 -0.78 1.77 9.70
N PHE A 7 0.04 2.74 9.31
CA PHE A 7 1.48 2.67 9.54
C PHE A 7 1.76 2.62 11.05
N LYS A 8 2.79 1.86 11.45
CA LYS A 8 3.21 1.81 12.86
C LYS A 8 3.69 3.17 13.37
N ASN A 9 4.28 3.97 12.48
CA ASN A 9 4.77 5.30 12.81
C ASN A 9 4.85 6.19 11.56
N TYR A 10 5.04 7.49 11.78
CA TYR A 10 5.14 8.49 10.71
C TYR A 10 6.34 8.26 9.78
N LYS A 11 7.43 7.67 10.29
CA LYS A 11 8.65 7.45 9.52
C LYS A 11 8.41 6.42 8.41
N MET A 12 7.65 5.35 8.69
CA MET A 12 7.25 4.37 7.67
C MET A 12 6.36 5.02 6.61
N GLN A 13 5.37 5.81 7.03
CA GLN A 13 4.52 6.55 6.08
C GLN A 13 5.34 7.49 5.19
N LEU A 14 6.27 8.26 5.77
CA LEU A 14 7.14 9.17 5.02
C LEU A 14 8.06 8.42 4.06
N ALA A 15 8.62 7.28 4.47
CA ALA A 15 9.42 6.42 3.60
C ALA A 15 8.60 5.96 2.39
N THR A 16 7.35 5.54 2.61
CA THR A 16 6.43 5.15 1.54
C THR A 16 6.10 6.30 0.59
N LEU A 17 5.84 7.49 1.12
CA LEU A 17 5.61 8.69 0.30
C LEU A 17 6.83 9.01 -0.56
N ASN A 18 8.02 9.04 0.04
CA ASN A 18 9.26 9.33 -0.68
C ASN A 18 9.54 8.30 -1.77
N GLU A 19 9.38 7.01 -1.45
CA GLU A 19 9.56 5.94 -2.43
C GLU A 19 8.61 6.13 -3.62
N ALA A 20 7.34 6.43 -3.37
CA ALA A 20 6.33 6.62 -4.40
C ALA A 20 6.55 7.88 -5.26
N THR A 21 6.94 9.02 -4.67
CA THR A 21 6.99 10.31 -5.38
C THR A 21 8.34 10.63 -6.03
N THR A 22 9.39 9.85 -5.77
CA THR A 22 10.75 10.12 -6.26
C THR A 22 11.28 9.06 -7.23
N ARG A 23 10.41 8.22 -7.80
CA ARG A 23 10.82 7.11 -8.67
C ARG A 23 11.44 7.59 -9.97
N THR A 24 10.77 8.51 -10.65
CA THR A 24 11.22 9.04 -11.94
C THR A 24 12.52 9.82 -11.82
N SER A 25 12.71 10.60 -10.74
CA SER A 25 13.97 11.28 -10.46
C SER A 25 15.14 10.32 -10.18
N ARG A 26 14.84 9.08 -9.76
CA ARG A 26 15.80 7.98 -9.58
C ARG A 26 15.93 7.07 -10.81
N ASN A 27 15.36 7.45 -11.96
CA ASN A 27 15.31 6.64 -13.19
C ASN A 27 14.62 5.27 -13.03
N LEU A 28 13.66 5.17 -12.11
CA LEU A 28 12.82 3.99 -11.93
C LEU A 28 11.49 4.13 -12.69
N PRO A 29 10.84 3.02 -13.07
CA PRO A 29 9.47 3.06 -13.57
C PRO A 29 8.56 3.79 -12.58
N GLU A 30 7.75 4.71 -13.10
CA GLU A 30 6.88 5.58 -12.29
C GLU A 30 5.91 4.75 -11.41
N PHE A 31 5.39 3.65 -11.96
CA PHE A 31 4.49 2.72 -11.29
C PHE A 31 5.07 1.30 -11.32
N THR A 32 4.62 0.46 -10.39
CA THR A 32 4.99 -0.97 -10.35
C THR A 32 3.86 -1.88 -10.84
N GLY A 33 2.66 -1.33 -11.04
CA GLY A 33 1.50 -2.07 -11.50
C GLY A 33 0.23 -1.23 -11.47
N GLU A 34 -0.91 -1.91 -11.54
CA GLU A 34 -2.25 -1.31 -11.48
C GLU A 34 -3.10 -2.07 -10.46
N ASP A 35 -4.05 -1.37 -9.82
CA ASP A 35 -5.05 -2.03 -8.98
C ASP A 35 -6.20 -2.64 -9.82
N TYR A 36 -7.15 -3.31 -9.15
CA TYR A 36 -8.31 -3.95 -9.80
C TYR A 36 -9.12 -2.99 -10.70
N TYR A 37 -9.06 -1.68 -10.44
CA TYR A 37 -9.78 -0.66 -11.21
C TYR A 37 -8.90 0.02 -12.28
N GLY A 38 -7.68 -0.46 -12.50
CA GLY A 38 -6.71 0.12 -13.43
C GLY A 38 -5.98 1.35 -12.88
N ASN A 39 -6.19 1.73 -11.62
CA ASN A 39 -5.45 2.86 -11.05
C ASN A 39 -3.98 2.48 -10.93
N PRO A 40 -3.03 3.34 -11.35
CA PRO A 40 -1.63 3.06 -11.17
C PRO A 40 -1.26 2.96 -9.69
N ILE A 41 -0.37 2.04 -9.37
CA ILE A 41 0.12 1.83 -8.01
C ILE A 41 1.64 1.69 -7.96
N VAL A 42 2.19 1.98 -6.80
CA VAL A 42 3.55 1.58 -6.42
C VAL A 42 3.44 0.64 -5.23
N ILE A 43 3.88 -0.59 -5.42
CA ILE A 43 4.05 -1.62 -4.39
C ILE A 43 5.49 -1.53 -3.92
N MET A 44 5.68 -1.54 -2.60
CA MET A 44 7.02 -1.52 -2.00
C MET A 44 7.07 -2.46 -0.81
N GLU A 45 8.14 -3.24 -0.75
CA GLU A 45 8.48 -4.02 0.43
C GLU A 45 9.00 -3.09 1.52
N LEU A 46 8.38 -3.16 2.68
CA LEU A 46 8.75 -2.36 3.83
C LEU A 46 8.42 -3.17 5.09
N GLN A 47 9.43 -3.89 5.58
CA GLN A 47 9.27 -4.78 6.73
C GLN A 47 8.71 -4.05 7.95
N ASP A 48 7.78 -4.71 8.62
CA ASP A 48 7.16 -4.26 9.85
C ASP A 48 6.58 -2.82 9.77
N CYS A 49 6.05 -2.44 8.61
CA CYS A 49 5.66 -1.06 8.34
C CYS A 49 4.31 -0.67 8.93
N GLY A 50 3.44 -1.65 9.14
CA GLY A 50 2.07 -1.38 9.51
C GLY A 50 1.40 -2.51 10.27
N LEU A 51 0.16 -2.23 10.65
CA LEU A 51 -0.73 -3.18 11.27
C LEU A 51 -2.17 -2.88 10.86
N GLY A 52 -3.04 -3.87 10.96
CA GLY A 52 -4.45 -3.67 10.68
C GLY A 52 -5.26 -4.95 10.63
N TYR A 53 -6.50 -4.79 10.18
CA TYR A 53 -7.45 -5.89 10.05
C TYR A 53 -7.68 -6.21 8.57
N ILE A 54 -7.57 -7.49 8.23
CA ILE A 54 -7.74 -8.03 6.89
C ILE A 54 -9.02 -8.88 6.87
N PRO A 55 -9.91 -8.69 5.91
CA PRO A 55 -11.07 -9.56 5.74
C PRO A 55 -10.64 -11.01 5.44
N SER A 56 -11.18 -11.98 6.17
CA SER A 56 -11.05 -13.39 5.77
C SER A 56 -11.85 -13.64 4.48
N PRO A 57 -11.26 -14.26 3.44
CA PRO A 57 -11.97 -14.61 2.21
C PRO A 57 -13.16 -15.55 2.46
N GLU A 58 -13.06 -16.40 3.48
CA GLU A 58 -14.07 -17.41 3.81
C GLU A 58 -15.19 -16.84 4.69
N GLU A 59 -14.87 -15.85 5.54
CA GLU A 59 -15.80 -15.32 6.53
C GLU A 59 -15.70 -13.79 6.65
N ARG A 60 -16.65 -13.07 6.03
CA ARG A 60 -16.70 -11.59 6.05
C ARG A 60 -16.79 -10.98 7.46
N ILE A 61 -17.12 -11.77 8.47
CA ILE A 61 -17.33 -11.33 9.86
C ILE A 61 -16.04 -11.49 10.68
N ASN A 62 -15.16 -12.44 10.32
CA ASN A 62 -13.92 -12.69 11.04
C ASN A 62 -12.76 -11.96 10.36
N LEU A 63 -12.42 -10.80 10.94
CA LEU A 63 -11.25 -10.03 10.55
C LEU A 63 -9.99 -10.65 11.17
N ILE A 64 -8.97 -10.87 10.35
CA ILE A 64 -7.64 -11.31 10.81
C ILE A 64 -6.85 -10.06 11.16
N PHE A 65 -6.44 -9.94 12.42
CA PHE A 65 -5.51 -8.90 12.84
C PHE A 65 -4.09 -9.30 12.43
N ASP A 66 -3.45 -8.45 11.64
CA ASP A 66 -2.03 -8.56 11.28
C ASP A 66 -1.27 -7.41 11.92
N GLU A 67 -0.37 -7.75 12.83
CA GLU A 67 0.48 -6.79 13.53
C GLU A 67 1.79 -6.48 12.81
N ASN A 68 2.16 -7.24 11.76
CA ASN A 68 3.46 -7.18 11.09
C ASN A 68 3.27 -7.14 9.56
N MET A 69 2.65 -6.06 9.07
CA MET A 69 2.51 -5.86 7.63
C MET A 69 3.86 -5.45 7.01
N ASP A 70 4.33 -6.24 6.05
CA ASP A 70 5.67 -6.10 5.46
C ASP A 70 5.70 -5.41 4.08
N ALA A 71 4.59 -4.84 3.65
CA ALA A 71 4.51 -4.11 2.39
C ALA A 71 3.61 -2.87 2.50
N ALA A 72 3.80 -1.93 1.59
CA ALA A 72 2.95 -0.77 1.44
C ALA A 72 2.57 -0.54 -0.02
N ILE A 73 1.40 0.05 -0.22
CA ILE A 73 0.89 0.45 -1.54
C ILE A 73 0.66 1.95 -1.54
N ALA A 74 1.14 2.61 -2.59
CA ALA A 74 0.76 3.97 -2.95
C ALA A 74 -0.19 3.91 -4.15
N LYS A 75 -1.32 4.61 -4.06
CA LYS A 75 -2.30 4.68 -5.16
C LYS A 75 -2.37 6.06 -5.78
N PHE A 76 -2.44 6.04 -7.09
CA PHE A 76 -2.49 7.23 -7.92
C PHE A 76 -3.81 7.29 -8.66
N ASP A 77 -4.32 8.50 -8.83
CA ASP A 77 -5.54 8.74 -9.60
C ASP A 77 -5.32 8.36 -11.07
N LEU A 78 -6.29 7.70 -11.68
CA LEU A 78 -6.18 7.17 -13.04
C LEU A 78 -5.90 8.27 -14.07
N GLU A 79 -6.58 9.41 -13.97
CA GLU A 79 -6.53 10.47 -14.98
C GLU A 79 -5.37 11.43 -14.72
N THR A 80 -5.29 11.95 -13.50
CA THR A 80 -4.34 13.00 -13.12
C THR A 80 -2.98 12.46 -12.72
N LYS A 81 -2.87 11.13 -12.49
CA LYS A 81 -1.67 10.47 -11.96
C LYS A 81 -1.17 11.05 -10.64
N LYS A 82 -2.03 11.76 -9.91
CA LYS A 82 -1.71 12.32 -8.59
C LYS A 82 -1.86 11.27 -7.51
N LEU A 83 -0.88 11.20 -6.63
CA LEU A 83 -0.96 10.39 -5.42
C LEU A 83 -2.13 10.88 -4.55
N TYR A 84 -3.02 9.97 -4.15
CA TYR A 84 -4.12 10.32 -3.24
C TYR A 84 -4.12 9.51 -1.94
N THR A 85 -3.43 8.36 -1.87
CA THR A 85 -3.31 7.61 -0.62
C THR A 85 -2.08 6.68 -0.61
N VAL A 86 -1.63 6.38 0.61
CA VAL A 86 -0.62 5.37 0.91
C VAL A 86 -1.08 4.56 2.12
N PHE A 87 -0.89 3.24 2.10
CA PHE A 87 -1.29 2.38 3.22
C PHE A 87 -0.45 1.09 3.27
N PRO A 88 -0.22 0.54 4.47
CA PRO A 88 0.41 -0.76 4.61
C PRO A 88 -0.56 -1.89 4.26
N VAL A 89 -0.01 -2.99 3.75
CA VAL A 89 -0.72 -4.21 3.37
C VAL A 89 0.05 -5.43 3.88
N SER A 90 -0.69 -6.47 4.24
CA SER A 90 -0.08 -7.77 4.51
C SER A 90 0.50 -8.35 3.24
N ASN A 91 1.52 -9.20 3.36
CA ASN A 91 2.30 -9.75 2.25
C ASN A 91 1.52 -10.75 1.34
N VAL A 92 0.20 -10.67 1.36
CA VAL A 92 -0.70 -11.45 0.51
C VAL A 92 -1.03 -10.60 -0.71
N GLN A 93 -0.52 -11.05 -1.86
CA GLN A 93 -0.76 -10.51 -3.20
C GLN A 93 -2.23 -10.10 -3.41
N CYS A 94 -2.40 -8.94 -4.07
CA CYS A 94 -3.70 -8.45 -4.54
C CYS A 94 -4.42 -9.45 -5.45
#